data_AF-A0A954LZT9-F1
#
_entry.id   AF-A0A954LZT9-F1
#
_cell.length_a   1.000
_cell.length_b   1.000
_cell.length_c   1.000
_cell.angle_alpha   90.00
_cell.angle_beta   90.00
_cell.angle_gamma   90.00
#
_symmetry.space_group_name_H-M   'P 1'
#
loop_
_entity.id
_entity.type
_entity.pdbx_description
1 polymer ?
#
loop_
_entity_poly.entity_id
_entity_poly.type
_entity_poly.pdbx_seq_one_letter_code
_entity_poly.pdbx_strand_id
1 'polypeptide(L)'
;MRECSHCLHESLNTEEQCPHCGADFPVGSKEPCADSMPETASLAETTPFEPIARFANIAEAGYFHSELEGRLECDVRLNTQDHFDAPSASWWSDYVLTVPAANTQTAVAALKDLVAETDQSEFLDLGTEPPAQRMAMSDEEFAPSSRIHWTPIVLTLAAGTFVFWAAKQAQLQFRGAGDRKAHGVSLWDMMSESDQPWVQRSENGGGRREISIDPNTNMATLREDTDGDGVVDRVSQLPLSSR
;
A
#
# COMPACT_ATOMS: atom_id res chain seq x y z
N MET A 1 25.80 -12.22 -13.54
CA MET A 1 26.16 -10.82 -13.81
C MET A 1 26.92 -10.31 -12.61
N ARG A 2 28.09 -9.69 -12.80
CA ARG A 2 28.85 -9.06 -11.72
C ARG A 2 28.90 -7.56 -11.98
N GLU A 3 28.56 -6.77 -10.97
CA GLU A 3 28.66 -5.31 -11.01
C GLU A 3 30.00 -4.89 -10.42
N CYS A 4 30.77 -4.08 -11.15
CA CYS A 4 32.04 -3.57 -10.65
C CYS A 4 31.79 -2.51 -9.56
N SER A 5 32.26 -2.72 -8.33
CA SER A 5 32.10 -1.76 -7.23
C SER A 5 32.78 -0.41 -7.48
N HIS A 6 33.71 -0.34 -8.44
CA HIS A 6 34.47 0.86 -8.73
C HIS A 6 33.86 1.75 -9.82
N CYS A 7 33.13 1.17 -10.78
CA CYS A 7 32.55 1.90 -11.92
C CYS A 7 31.09 1.54 -12.25
N LEU A 8 30.46 0.64 -11.47
CA LEU A 8 29.08 0.19 -11.62
C LEU A 8 28.76 -0.44 -12.99
N HIS A 9 29.78 -0.89 -13.72
CA HIS A 9 29.56 -1.55 -15.01
C HIS A 9 29.23 -3.02 -14.81
N GLU A 10 28.13 -3.47 -15.41
CA GLU A 10 27.69 -4.87 -15.41
C GLU A 10 28.42 -5.65 -16.49
N SER A 11 29.14 -6.72 -16.10
CA SER A 11 29.81 -7.62 -17.04
C SER A 11 29.24 -9.03 -16.97
N LEU A 12 29.12 -9.65 -18.14
CA LEU A 12 28.82 -11.07 -18.34
C LEU A 12 30.10 -11.92 -18.45
N ASN A 13 31.26 -11.30 -18.64
CA ASN A 13 32.53 -12.01 -18.81
C ASN A 13 33.12 -12.45 -17.45
N THR A 14 33.66 -13.66 -17.43
CA THR A 14 34.36 -14.28 -16.28
C THR A 14 35.81 -13.81 -16.11
N GLU A 15 36.25 -12.78 -16.83
CA GLU A 15 37.59 -12.22 -16.67
C GLU A 15 37.75 -11.60 -15.28
N GLU A 16 38.93 -11.77 -14.68
CA GLU A 16 39.22 -11.34 -13.31
C GLU A 16 39.31 -9.81 -13.17
N GLN A 17 39.39 -9.08 -14.28
CA GLN A 17 39.54 -7.63 -14.32
C GLN A 17 38.39 -6.96 -15.07
N CYS A 18 37.92 -5.83 -14.55
CA CYS A 18 36.93 -5.02 -15.24
C CYS A 18 37.55 -4.40 -16.51
N PRO A 19 36.99 -4.62 -17.71
CA PRO A 19 37.56 -4.08 -18.96
C PRO A 19 37.52 -2.55 -19.03
N HIS A 20 36.70 -1.92 -18.18
CA HIS A 20 36.47 -0.48 -18.21
C HIS A 20 37.41 0.33 -17.30
N CYS A 21 37.87 -0.27 -16.20
CA CYS A 21 38.70 0.44 -15.21
C CYS A 21 39.96 -0.32 -14.79
N GLY A 22 40.12 -1.58 -15.21
CA GLY A 22 41.25 -2.43 -14.82
C GLY A 22 41.27 -2.83 -13.35
N ALA A 23 40.23 -2.49 -12.58
CA ALA A 23 40.10 -2.96 -11.21
C ALA A 23 39.84 -4.47 -11.20
N ASP A 24 40.57 -5.19 -10.35
CA ASP A 24 40.30 -6.59 -10.10
C ASP A 24 38.90 -6.71 -9.45
N PHE A 25 38.06 -7.61 -9.97
CA PHE A 25 36.83 -7.94 -9.27
C PHE A 25 37.23 -8.49 -7.90
N PRO A 26 36.54 -8.12 -6.81
CA PRO A 26 36.81 -8.70 -5.50
C PRO A 26 36.73 -10.21 -5.68
N VAL A 27 37.90 -10.86 -5.61
CA VAL A 27 38.03 -12.32 -5.76
C VAL A 27 37.15 -12.85 -4.66
N GLY A 28 35.95 -13.32 -5.05
CA GLY A 28 34.94 -13.83 -4.14
C GLY A 28 35.68 -14.77 -3.22
N SER A 29 35.77 -14.36 -1.96
CA SER A 29 36.36 -15.15 -0.89
C SER A 29 35.79 -16.55 -1.07
N LYS A 30 36.63 -17.48 -1.53
CA LYS A 30 36.27 -18.90 -1.58
C LYS A 30 35.70 -19.20 -0.21
N GLU A 31 34.39 -19.38 -0.13
CA GLU A 31 33.76 -19.89 1.07
C GLU A 31 34.51 -21.17 1.40
N PRO A 32 35.22 -21.23 2.55
CA PRO A 32 35.74 -22.51 2.98
C PRO A 32 34.53 -23.41 3.26
N CYS A 33 34.31 -24.38 2.39
CA CYS A 33 33.60 -25.61 2.73
C CYS A 33 34.37 -26.27 3.88
N ALA A 34 34.00 -25.97 5.13
CA ALA A 34 34.47 -26.67 6.31
C ALA A 34 33.56 -26.38 7.51
N ASP A 35 32.48 -27.16 7.64
CA ASP A 35 32.26 -28.06 8.78
C ASP A 35 32.54 -27.55 10.21
N SER A 36 32.34 -26.27 10.48
CA SER A 36 32.47 -25.69 11.83
C SER A 36 31.38 -24.64 12.01
N MET A 37 30.16 -25.07 12.36
CA MET A 37 29.19 -24.13 12.94
C MET A 37 29.70 -23.71 14.33
N PRO A 38 30.01 -22.43 14.59
CA PRO A 38 29.93 -21.93 15.94
C PRO A 38 28.43 -21.82 16.26
N GLU A 39 27.87 -22.93 16.74
CA GLU A 39 26.56 -22.99 17.37
C GLU A 39 26.63 -22.30 18.74
N THR A 40 26.84 -20.99 18.70
CA THR A 40 26.57 -20.07 19.80
C THR A 40 25.83 -18.88 19.20
N ALA A 41 24.72 -19.18 18.52
CA ALA A 41 23.62 -18.25 18.46
C ALA A 41 23.19 -18.04 19.91
N SER A 42 23.72 -16.98 20.51
CA SER A 42 23.15 -16.37 21.70
C SER A 42 21.66 -16.24 21.42
N LEU A 43 20.85 -17.10 22.03
CA LEU A 43 19.42 -16.93 22.21
C LEU A 43 19.27 -15.63 22.99
N ALA A 44 19.40 -14.50 22.30
CA ALA A 44 18.98 -13.22 22.81
C ALA A 44 17.51 -13.43 23.12
N GLU A 45 17.18 -13.50 24.41
CA GLU A 45 15.82 -13.64 24.88
C GLU A 45 15.01 -12.55 24.19
N THR A 46 14.27 -12.96 23.16
CA THR A 46 13.44 -12.05 22.38
C THR A 46 12.32 -11.65 23.32
N THR A 47 12.48 -10.49 23.95
CA THR A 47 11.46 -9.93 24.82
C THR A 47 10.16 -9.86 24.01
N PRO A 48 9.07 -10.51 24.44
CA PRO A 48 7.85 -10.55 23.65
C PRO A 48 7.29 -9.13 23.52
N PHE A 49 6.91 -8.77 22.29
CA PHE A 49 6.24 -7.51 21.98
C PHE A 49 4.74 -7.75 21.88
N GLU A 50 3.95 -6.88 22.50
CA GLU A 50 2.49 -6.93 22.49
C GLU A 50 1.92 -5.72 21.75
N PRO A 51 0.86 -5.91 20.92
CA PRO A 51 0.19 -4.82 20.25
C PRO A 51 -0.68 -4.01 21.21
N ILE A 52 -0.53 -2.69 21.19
CA ILE A 52 -1.28 -1.76 22.06
C ILE A 52 -2.33 -0.94 21.31
N ALA A 53 -2.11 -0.67 20.01
CA ALA A 53 -3.01 0.13 19.19
C ALA A 53 -2.85 -0.17 17.70
N ARG A 54 -3.90 0.13 16.93
CA ARG A 54 -3.96 0.00 15.47
C ARG A 54 -4.48 1.29 14.87
N PHE A 55 -3.84 1.74 13.79
CA PHE A 55 -4.17 2.97 13.08
C PHE A 55 -4.40 2.67 11.61
N ALA A 56 -5.35 3.39 11.00
CA ALA A 56 -5.60 3.33 9.56
C ALA A 56 -4.69 4.27 8.76
N ASN A 57 -4.00 5.19 9.43
CA ASN A 57 -3.18 6.23 8.82
C ASN A 57 -1.76 6.23 9.41
N ILE A 58 -0.75 6.27 8.54
CA ILE A 58 0.66 6.29 8.93
C ILE A 58 1.03 7.56 9.70
N ALA A 59 0.40 8.69 9.39
CA ALA A 59 0.70 9.97 10.04
C ALA A 59 0.27 9.96 11.52
N GLU A 60 -0.94 9.46 11.79
CA GLU A 60 -1.44 9.28 13.16
C GLU A 60 -0.55 8.29 13.92
N ALA A 61 -0.24 7.15 13.30
CA ALA A 61 0.59 6.13 13.93
C ALA A 61 1.99 6.67 14.28
N GLY A 62 2.59 7.48 13.40
CA GLY A 62 3.89 8.13 13.64
C GLY A 62 3.83 9.20 14.73
N TYR A 63 2.74 9.97 14.81
CA TYR A 63 2.53 10.92 15.90
C TYR A 63 2.50 10.21 17.26
N PHE A 64 1.65 9.19 17.41
CA PHE A 64 1.55 8.43 18.67
C PHE A 64 2.81 7.63 18.98
N HIS A 65 3.54 7.14 17.96
CA HIS A 65 4.85 6.52 18.13
C HIS A 65 5.83 7.49 18.82
N SER A 66 6.00 8.69 18.25
CA SER A 66 6.94 9.68 18.76
C SER A 66 6.56 10.20 20.16
N GLU A 67 5.28 10.41 20.44
CA GLU A 67 4.81 10.85 21.76
C GLU A 67 5.01 9.77 22.83
N LEU A 68 4.74 8.51 22.49
CA LEU A 68 4.97 7.39 23.42
C LEU A 68 6.45 7.16 23.67
N GLU A 69 7.31 7.26 22.66
CA GLU A 69 8.77 7.15 22.81
C GLU A 69 9.32 8.28 23.70
N GLY A 70 8.73 9.47 23.63
CA GLY A 70 9.09 10.60 24.52
C GLY A 70 8.62 10.42 25.98
N ARG A 71 7.48 9.74 26.21
CA ARG A 71 6.91 9.52 27.55
C ARG A 71 7.39 8.24 28.23
N LEU A 72 7.77 7.23 27.46
CA LEU A 72 8.14 5.91 27.95
C LEU A 72 9.61 5.63 27.62
N GLU A 73 10.39 5.26 28.63
CA GLU A 73 11.77 4.79 28.45
C GLU A 73 11.79 3.32 27.95
N CYS A 74 11.03 2.99 26.90
CA CYS A 74 10.99 1.65 26.31
C CYS A 74 10.99 1.68 24.78
N ASP A 75 11.37 0.54 24.18
CA ASP A 75 11.42 0.35 22.72
C ASP A 75 9.99 0.26 22.15
N VAL A 76 9.47 1.36 21.61
CA VAL A 76 8.17 1.37 20.93
C VAL A 76 8.39 1.06 19.45
N ARG A 77 7.71 0.05 18.92
CA ARG A 77 7.84 -0.37 17.52
C ARG A 77 6.56 -0.15 16.75
N LEU A 78 6.71 0.41 15.55
CA LEU A 78 5.63 0.59 14.58
C LEU A 78 5.77 -0.44 13.46
N ASN A 79 4.79 -1.33 13.33
CA ASN A 79 4.75 -2.35 12.28
C ASN A 79 3.65 -2.04 11.27
N THR A 80 3.95 -2.15 9.98
CA THR A 80 2.95 -2.10 8.91
C THR A 80 2.45 -3.52 8.63
N GLN A 81 1.13 -3.69 8.58
CA GLN A 81 0.48 -4.94 8.22
C GLN A 81 -0.39 -4.72 6.98
N ASP A 82 -0.21 -5.55 5.97
CA ASP A 82 -0.98 -5.51 4.74
C ASP A 82 -2.05 -6.60 4.75
N HIS A 83 -3.29 -6.22 4.43
CA HIS A 83 -4.44 -7.09 4.38
C HIS A 83 -5.02 -7.12 2.98
N PHE A 84 -5.30 -8.32 2.49
CA PHE A 84 -6.03 -8.53 1.25
C PHE A 84 -7.46 -9.00 1.53
N ASP A 85 -8.44 -8.23 1.09
CA ASP A 85 -9.86 -8.58 1.20
C ASP A 85 -10.35 -9.18 -0.11
N ALA A 86 -10.45 -10.52 -0.14
CA ALA A 86 -10.78 -11.27 -1.36
C ALA A 86 -12.15 -10.91 -1.98
N PRO A 87 -13.26 -10.74 -1.20
CA PRO A 87 -14.55 -10.32 -1.75
C PRO A 87 -14.54 -8.94 -2.43
N SER A 88 -13.79 -7.97 -1.92
CA SER A 88 -13.67 -6.65 -2.54
C SER A 88 -12.52 -6.55 -3.55
N ALA A 89 -11.67 -7.58 -3.62
CA ALA A 89 -10.43 -7.60 -4.38
C ALA A 89 -9.56 -6.36 -4.10
N SER A 90 -9.52 -5.90 -2.84
CA SER A 90 -8.78 -4.71 -2.44
C SER A 90 -7.69 -5.02 -1.43
N TRP A 91 -6.62 -4.24 -1.49
CA TRP A 91 -5.53 -4.21 -0.52
C TRP A 91 -5.72 -2.99 0.38
N TRP A 92 -5.44 -3.16 1.67
CA TRP A 92 -5.35 -2.07 2.62
C TRP A 92 -4.27 -2.38 3.66
N SER A 93 -3.68 -1.33 4.21
CA SER A 93 -2.63 -1.44 5.22
C SER A 93 -3.11 -0.83 6.52
N ASP A 94 -2.77 -1.45 7.63
CA ASP A 94 -2.90 -0.87 8.95
C ASP A 94 -1.55 -0.83 9.68
N TYR A 95 -1.45 0.07 10.65
CA TYR A 95 -0.22 0.36 11.35
C TYR A 95 -0.40 -0.01 12.83
N VAL A 96 0.38 -0.96 13.30
CA VAL A 96 0.25 -1.55 14.64
C VAL A 96 1.40 -1.07 15.51
N LEU A 97 1.06 -0.36 16.59
CA LEU A 97 2.01 -0.02 17.64
C LEU A 97 2.18 -1.20 18.58
N THR A 98 3.43 -1.58 18.83
CA THR A 98 3.82 -2.67 19.70
C THR A 98 4.86 -2.22 20.72
N VAL A 99 4.80 -2.75 21.93
CA VAL A 99 5.73 -2.45 23.04
C VAL A 99 6.14 -3.75 23.74
N PRO A 100 7.24 -3.79 24.50
CA PRO A 100 7.57 -4.96 25.31
C PRO A 100 6.43 -5.30 26.27
N ALA A 101 6.14 -6.59 26.42
CA ALA A 101 5.02 -7.09 27.24
C ALA A 101 5.03 -6.56 28.69
N ALA A 102 6.23 -6.29 29.24
CA ALA A 102 6.40 -5.71 30.57
C ALA A 102 5.83 -4.29 30.70
N ASN A 103 5.69 -3.56 29.60
CA ASN A 103 5.31 -2.15 29.54
C ASN A 103 3.91 -1.94 28.95
N THR A 104 3.19 -2.99 28.55
CA THR A 104 1.88 -2.91 27.87
C THR A 104 0.87 -2.06 28.65
N GLN A 105 0.69 -2.30 29.96
CA GLN A 105 -0.30 -1.58 30.75
C GLN A 105 0.02 -0.09 30.87
N THR A 106 1.29 0.25 31.10
CA THR A 106 1.74 1.65 31.20
C THR A 106 1.60 2.36 29.86
N ALA A 107 1.95 1.69 28.75
CA ALA A 107 1.84 2.27 27.42
C ALA A 107 0.37 2.51 27.01
N VAL A 108 -0.53 1.58 27.33
CA VAL A 108 -1.98 1.75 27.10
C VAL A 108 -2.54 2.90 27.92
N ALA A 109 -2.09 3.08 29.17
CA ALA A 109 -2.50 4.22 30.00
C ALA A 109 -2.01 5.55 29.39
N ALA A 110 -0.72 5.64 29.05
CA ALA A 110 -0.14 6.83 28.42
C ALA A 110 -0.82 7.18 27.08
N LEU A 111 -1.16 6.17 26.28
CA LEU A 111 -1.88 6.37 25.02
C LEU A 111 -3.29 6.91 25.23
N LYS A 112 -4.01 6.43 26.25
CA LYS A 112 -5.34 6.96 26.59
C LYS A 112 -5.28 8.42 27.05
N ASP A 113 -4.26 8.76 27.83
CA ASP A 113 -4.06 10.13 28.29
C ASP A 113 -3.74 11.06 27.11
N LEU A 114 -2.88 10.63 26.17
CA LEU A 114 -2.59 11.34 24.93
C LEU A 114 -3.86 11.59 24.10
N VAL A 115 -4.69 10.56 23.88
CA VAL A 115 -5.95 10.71 23.15
C VAL A 115 -6.89 11.70 23.84
N ALA A 116 -6.98 11.65 25.17
CA ALA A 116 -7.80 12.59 25.94
C ALA A 116 -7.28 14.04 25.89
N GLU A 117 -5.97 14.24 25.74
CA GLU A 117 -5.35 15.55 25.54
C GLU A 117 -5.61 16.10 24.12
N THR A 118 -5.53 15.25 23.09
CA THR A 118 -5.79 15.63 21.69
C THR A 118 -7.25 16.05 21.48
N ASP A 119 -8.22 15.32 22.04
CA ASP A 119 -9.65 15.65 21.93
C ASP A 119 -9.98 17.03 22.52
N GLN A 120 -9.27 17.45 23.58
CA GLN A 120 -9.51 18.74 24.23
C GLN A 120 -8.89 19.91 23.47
N SER A 121 -7.76 19.68 22.78
CA SER A 121 -7.01 20.74 22.11
C SER A 121 -7.64 21.13 20.77
N GLU A 122 -8.25 20.20 20.04
CA GLU A 122 -8.97 20.52 18.79
C GLU A 122 -10.29 21.30 19.04
N PHE A 123 -10.94 21.09 20.18
CA PHE A 123 -12.23 21.73 20.47
C PHE A 123 -12.09 23.18 20.97
N LEU A 124 -10.97 23.52 21.62
CA LEU A 124 -10.75 24.85 22.21
C LEU A 124 -10.26 25.91 21.22
N ASP A 125 -9.67 25.53 20.09
CA ASP A 125 -9.07 26.48 19.12
C ASP A 125 -10.01 26.89 17.97
N LEU A 126 -11.21 26.30 17.89
CA LEU A 126 -12.19 26.56 16.83
C LEU A 126 -13.40 27.43 17.26
N GLY A 127 -13.47 27.85 18.52
CA GLY A 127 -14.77 28.25 19.08
C GLY A 127 -14.78 29.33 20.16
N THR A 128 -13.96 30.39 20.09
CA THR A 128 -14.24 31.58 20.91
C THR A 128 -13.67 32.92 20.37
N GLU A 129 -13.73 33.20 19.07
CA GLU A 129 -13.74 34.61 18.64
C GLU A 129 -15.21 35.07 18.53
N PRO A 130 -15.67 36.04 19.35
CA PRO A 130 -17.04 36.53 19.29
C PRO A 130 -17.31 37.16 17.91
N PRO A 131 -18.46 36.87 17.28
CA PRO A 131 -18.84 37.47 15.99
C PRO A 131 -19.32 38.91 16.21
N ALA A 132 -18.40 39.82 16.53
CA ALA A 132 -18.70 41.24 16.56
C ALA A 132 -17.44 42.04 16.20
N GLN A 133 -17.56 42.84 15.14
CA GLN A 133 -16.60 43.87 14.70
C GLN A 133 -15.45 43.42 13.79
N ARG A 134 -15.78 43.03 12.56
CA ARG A 134 -14.93 43.36 11.40
C ARG A 134 -15.74 44.11 10.34
N MET A 135 -16.04 45.36 10.65
CA MET A 135 -16.19 46.44 9.68
C MET A 135 -15.35 47.61 10.17
N ALA A 136 -14.07 47.63 9.81
CA ALA A 136 -13.29 48.85 9.61
C ALA A 136 -11.99 48.45 8.94
N MET A 137 -11.81 48.93 7.72
CA MET A 137 -10.54 48.95 7.03
C MET A 137 -9.52 49.75 7.85
N SER A 138 -8.33 49.19 8.03
CA SER A 138 -7.11 49.97 8.16
C SER A 138 -5.99 49.14 7.56
N ASP A 139 -5.53 49.57 6.38
CA ASP A 139 -4.14 49.41 5.95
C ASP A 139 -3.25 49.88 7.10
N GLU A 140 -2.52 48.98 7.74
CA GLU A 140 -1.14 49.17 8.21
C GLU A 140 -0.66 47.94 9.01
N GLU A 141 0.63 47.65 8.85
CA GLU A 141 1.45 46.68 9.58
C GLU A 141 1.34 45.18 9.26
N PHE A 142 2.21 44.79 8.32
CA PHE A 142 2.79 43.45 8.20
C PHE A 142 3.50 43.03 9.51
N ALA A 143 2.82 42.26 10.35
CA ALA A 143 3.47 41.36 11.29
C ALA A 143 3.63 39.97 10.64
N PRO A 144 4.83 39.36 10.61
CA PRO A 144 5.01 38.05 10.03
C PRO A 144 4.55 36.99 11.03
N SER A 145 3.24 36.74 11.06
CA SER A 145 2.73 35.47 11.57
C SER A 145 2.38 34.62 10.36
N SER A 146 3.24 33.65 10.06
CA SER A 146 3.00 32.63 9.04
C SER A 146 1.89 31.70 9.51
N ARG A 147 0.66 32.22 9.60
CA ARG A 147 -0.56 31.42 9.65
C ARG A 147 -0.79 30.95 8.23
N ILE A 148 -0.23 29.79 7.90
CA ILE A 148 -0.56 29.11 6.66
C ILE A 148 -2.07 28.97 6.64
N HIS A 149 -2.73 29.68 5.73
CA HIS A 149 -4.17 29.61 5.56
C HIS A 149 -4.51 28.22 5.03
N TRP A 150 -4.74 27.26 5.92
CA TRP A 150 -5.10 25.88 5.56
C TRP A 150 -6.45 25.79 4.87
N THR A 151 -7.32 26.79 5.05
CA THR A 151 -8.68 26.81 4.50
C THR A 151 -8.72 26.57 2.98
N PRO A 152 -7.97 27.29 2.13
CA PRO A 152 -7.93 27.00 0.70
C PRO A 152 -7.37 25.60 0.36
N ILE A 153 -6.44 25.06 1.13
CA ILE A 153 -5.87 23.71 0.92
C ILE A 153 -6.91 22.64 1.25
N VAL A 154 -7.57 22.74 2.39
CA VAL A 154 -8.64 21.81 2.81
C VAL A 154 -9.81 21.88 1.83
N LEU A 155 -10.17 23.08 1.36
CA LEU A 155 -11.29 23.27 0.44
C LEU A 155 -10.98 22.69 -0.96
N THR A 156 -9.74 22.82 -1.44
CA THR A 156 -9.32 22.20 -2.71
C THR A 156 -9.24 20.68 -2.60
N LEU A 157 -8.77 20.13 -1.47
CA LEU A 157 -8.79 18.70 -1.21
C LEU A 157 -10.22 18.14 -1.14
N ALA A 158 -11.13 18.83 -0.45
CA ALA A 158 -12.53 18.42 -0.37
C ALA A 158 -13.22 18.45 -1.74
N ALA A 159 -13.02 19.51 -2.52
CA ALA A 159 -13.53 19.61 -3.89
C ALA A 159 -12.97 18.51 -4.80
N GLY A 160 -11.66 18.23 -4.71
CA GLY A 160 -11.01 17.15 -5.46
C GLY A 160 -11.56 15.77 -5.09
N THR A 161 -11.79 15.51 -3.80
CA THR A 161 -12.37 14.25 -3.32
C THR A 161 -13.80 14.06 -3.81
N PHE A 162 -14.61 15.13 -3.83
CA PHE A 162 -15.97 15.09 -4.34
C PHE A 162 -16.00 14.80 -5.85
N VAL A 163 -15.11 15.42 -6.63
CA VAL A 163 -14.97 15.16 -8.07
C VAL A 163 -14.52 13.71 -8.33
N PHE A 164 -13.54 13.21 -7.57
CA PHE A 164 -13.08 11.82 -7.70
C PHE A 164 -14.18 10.82 -7.35
N TRP A 165 -14.93 11.07 -6.28
CA TRP A 165 -16.06 10.24 -5.88
C TRP A 165 -17.18 10.26 -6.94
N ALA A 166 -17.54 11.44 -7.45
CA ALA A 166 -18.52 11.58 -8.52
C ALA A 166 -18.07 10.88 -9.82
N ALA A 167 -16.78 10.97 -10.18
CA ALA A 167 -16.22 10.26 -11.33
C ALA A 167 -16.26 8.73 -11.14
N LYS A 168 -15.88 8.24 -9.96
CA LYS A 168 -15.98 6.81 -9.60
C LYS A 168 -17.43 6.31 -9.64
N GLN A 169 -18.37 7.11 -9.15
CA GLN A 169 -19.78 6.74 -9.16
C GLN A 169 -20.39 6.81 -10.56
N ALA A 170 -19.96 7.76 -11.40
CA ALA A 170 -20.32 7.80 -12.81
C ALA A 170 -19.79 6.58 -13.57
N GLN A 171 -18.56 6.12 -13.30
CA GLN A 171 -18.03 4.87 -13.87
C GLN A 171 -18.85 3.64 -13.45
N LEU A 172 -19.36 3.61 -12.22
CA LEU A 172 -20.29 2.56 -11.77
C LEU A 172 -21.65 2.64 -12.46
N GLN A 173 -22.13 3.84 -12.82
CA GLN A 173 -23.42 4.03 -13.51
C GLN A 173 -23.35 3.77 -15.03
N PHE A 174 -22.18 3.92 -15.65
CA PHE A 174 -21.97 3.53 -17.05
C PHE A 174 -21.90 2.01 -17.27
N ARG A 175 -21.77 1.22 -16.19
CA ARG A 175 -22.22 -0.18 -16.19
C ARG A 175 -23.73 -0.16 -16.03
N GLY A 176 -24.43 0.01 -17.15
CA GLY A 176 -25.88 0.13 -17.21
C GLY A 176 -26.57 -0.88 -16.29
N ALA A 177 -27.53 -0.39 -15.51
CA ALA A 177 -28.47 -1.22 -14.79
C ALA A 177 -29.29 -2.02 -15.82
N GLY A 178 -28.72 -3.13 -16.28
CA GLY A 178 -29.43 -4.16 -16.99
C GLY A 178 -30.59 -4.60 -16.11
N ASP A 179 -31.78 -4.46 -16.66
CA ASP A 179 -33.06 -4.80 -16.07
C ASP A 179 -32.98 -6.16 -15.35
N ARG A 180 -32.93 -6.14 -14.01
CA ARG A 180 -32.71 -7.31 -13.13
C ARG A 180 -33.83 -8.38 -13.19
N LYS A 181 -34.73 -8.29 -14.18
CA LYS A 181 -35.81 -9.23 -14.43
C LYS A 181 -35.68 -9.99 -15.76
N ALA A 182 -34.68 -9.71 -16.57
CA ALA A 182 -34.43 -10.43 -17.81
C ALA A 182 -33.41 -11.56 -17.59
N HIS A 183 -33.93 -12.75 -17.28
CA HIS A 183 -33.34 -14.08 -17.51
C HIS A 183 -31.98 -14.36 -16.85
N GLY A 184 -31.96 -15.35 -15.96
CA GLY A 184 -30.73 -15.95 -15.44
C GLY A 184 -29.99 -16.75 -16.51
N VAL A 185 -29.57 -16.08 -17.59
CA VAL A 185 -28.51 -16.58 -18.47
C VAL A 185 -27.25 -16.49 -17.65
N SER A 186 -26.65 -17.63 -17.32
CA SER A 186 -25.36 -17.65 -16.63
C SER A 186 -24.38 -16.84 -17.49
N LEU A 187 -23.58 -15.97 -16.88
CA LEU A 187 -22.53 -15.25 -17.60
C LEU A 187 -21.63 -16.21 -18.39
N TRP A 188 -21.47 -17.44 -17.90
CA TRP A 188 -20.79 -18.54 -18.58
C TRP A 188 -21.50 -19.00 -19.85
N ASP A 189 -22.84 -19.08 -19.85
CA ASP A 189 -23.63 -19.46 -21.02
C ASP A 189 -23.44 -18.41 -22.13
N MET A 190 -23.55 -17.13 -21.77
CA MET A 190 -23.35 -16.02 -22.71
C MET A 190 -21.92 -15.97 -23.27
N MET A 191 -20.91 -16.26 -22.44
CA MET A 191 -19.53 -16.33 -22.91
C MET A 191 -19.25 -17.58 -23.76
N SER A 192 -19.99 -18.68 -23.54
CA SER A 192 -19.85 -19.91 -24.31
C SER A 192 -20.55 -19.87 -25.68
N GLU A 193 -21.51 -18.97 -25.89
CA GLU A 193 -22.18 -18.78 -27.19
C GLU A 193 -21.28 -18.08 -28.24
N SER A 194 -20.20 -17.44 -27.81
CA SER A 194 -19.25 -16.74 -28.68
C SER A 194 -18.06 -17.64 -29.01
N ASP A 195 -17.86 -17.96 -30.29
CA ASP A 195 -16.64 -18.62 -30.79
C ASP A 195 -15.37 -17.74 -30.68
N GLN A 196 -15.52 -16.46 -30.32
CA GLN A 196 -14.40 -15.56 -30.14
C GLN A 196 -13.94 -15.48 -28.68
N PRO A 197 -12.61 -15.49 -28.42
CA PRO A 197 -12.07 -15.28 -27.09
C PRO A 197 -12.42 -13.88 -26.60
N TRP A 198 -12.78 -13.76 -25.33
CA TRP A 198 -13.02 -12.48 -24.71
C TRP A 198 -11.69 -11.87 -24.29
N VAL A 199 -11.37 -10.70 -24.86
CA VAL A 199 -10.07 -10.05 -24.71
C VAL A 199 -10.21 -8.79 -23.85
N GLN A 200 -9.49 -8.76 -22.73
CA GLN A 200 -9.30 -7.58 -21.91
C GLN A 200 -7.92 -6.98 -22.20
N ARG A 201 -7.89 -5.71 -22.59
CA ARG A 201 -6.65 -4.92 -22.72
C ARG A 201 -6.47 -4.05 -21.49
N SER A 202 -5.26 -4.01 -20.95
CA SER A 202 -4.89 -3.09 -19.88
C SER A 202 -4.89 -1.65 -20.40
N GLU A 203 -5.44 -0.70 -19.62
CA GLU A 203 -5.51 0.71 -20.00
C GLU A 203 -4.12 1.34 -20.21
N ASN A 204 -3.09 0.77 -19.56
CA ASN A 204 -1.70 1.22 -19.68
C ASN A 204 -0.97 0.62 -20.90
N GLY A 205 -1.69 -0.06 -21.80
CA GLY A 205 -1.20 -0.51 -23.11
C GLY A 205 -0.31 -1.75 -23.10
N GLY A 206 0.22 -2.17 -21.95
CA GLY A 206 1.20 -3.26 -21.86
C GLY A 206 0.66 -4.64 -21.51
N GLY A 207 -0.65 -4.87 -21.40
CA GLY A 207 -1.14 -6.19 -20.96
C GLY A 207 -2.38 -6.64 -21.70
N ARG A 208 -2.43 -7.92 -22.08
CA ARG A 208 -3.57 -8.57 -22.73
C ARG A 208 -3.94 -9.84 -21.98
N ARG A 209 -5.21 -9.96 -21.60
CA ARG A 209 -5.78 -11.19 -21.03
C ARG A 209 -6.88 -11.70 -21.93
N GLU A 210 -6.84 -12.98 -22.25
CA GLU A 210 -7.83 -13.65 -23.07
C GLU A 210 -8.46 -14.79 -22.30
N ILE A 211 -9.79 -14.84 -22.30
CA ILE A 211 -10.53 -15.99 -21.80
C ILE A 211 -11.28 -16.64 -22.95
N SER A 212 -11.07 -17.94 -23.13
CA SER A 212 -11.79 -18.76 -24.09
C SER A 212 -12.45 -19.91 -23.33
N ILE A 213 -13.71 -20.17 -23.62
CA ILE A 213 -14.46 -21.29 -23.05
C ILE A 213 -14.63 -22.33 -24.14
N ASP A 214 -14.24 -23.56 -23.84
CA ASP A 214 -14.57 -24.69 -24.69
C ASP A 214 -15.81 -25.39 -24.12
N PRO A 215 -16.98 -25.27 -24.78
CA PRO A 215 -18.23 -25.86 -24.30
C PRO A 215 -18.18 -27.40 -24.31
N ASN A 216 -17.31 -28.02 -25.11
CA ASN A 216 -17.22 -29.48 -25.20
C ASN A 216 -16.51 -30.09 -24.00
N THR A 217 -15.48 -29.41 -23.50
CA THR A 217 -14.69 -29.85 -22.34
C THR A 217 -15.17 -29.23 -21.03
N ASN A 218 -16.04 -28.21 -21.10
CA ASN A 218 -16.51 -27.44 -19.96
C ASN A 218 -15.33 -26.83 -19.16
N MET A 219 -14.32 -26.37 -19.90
CA MET A 219 -13.10 -25.77 -19.38
C MET A 219 -13.00 -24.33 -19.88
N ALA A 220 -12.62 -23.41 -19.00
CA ALA A 220 -12.18 -22.08 -19.37
C ALA A 220 -10.66 -22.04 -19.41
N THR A 221 -10.10 -21.51 -20.50
CA THR A 221 -8.67 -21.26 -20.65
C THR A 221 -8.42 -19.76 -20.56
N LEU A 222 -7.65 -19.34 -19.56
CA LEU A 222 -7.16 -17.98 -19.40
C LEU A 222 -5.72 -17.90 -19.92
N ARG A 223 -5.48 -16.99 -20.88
CA ARG A 223 -4.16 -16.68 -21.44
C ARG A 223 -3.80 -15.25 -21.03
N GLU A 224 -2.61 -15.06 -20.49
CA GLU A 224 -2.11 -13.74 -20.08
C GLU A 224 -0.80 -13.44 -20.80
N ASP A 225 -0.75 -12.25 -21.40
CA ASP A 225 0.40 -11.58 -21.99
C ASP A 225 0.61 -10.31 -21.15
N THR A 226 1.68 -10.29 -20.37
CA THR A 226 1.90 -9.34 -19.26
C THR A 226 2.60 -8.08 -19.71
N ASP A 227 3.41 -8.17 -20.77
CA ASP A 227 4.21 -7.07 -21.30
C ASP A 227 3.70 -6.52 -22.65
N GLY A 228 2.75 -7.21 -23.28
CA GLY A 228 2.03 -6.76 -24.47
C GLY A 228 2.81 -6.99 -25.75
N ASP A 229 3.81 -7.87 -25.73
CA ASP A 229 4.62 -8.23 -26.89
C ASP A 229 3.91 -9.19 -27.86
N GLY A 230 2.73 -9.69 -27.45
CA GLY A 230 1.91 -10.65 -28.19
C GLY A 230 2.25 -12.12 -27.92
N VAL A 231 3.22 -12.39 -27.05
CA VAL A 231 3.58 -13.70 -26.54
C VAL A 231 2.80 -13.95 -25.25
N VAL A 232 2.28 -15.17 -25.11
CA VAL A 232 1.53 -15.55 -23.91
C VAL A 232 2.49 -16.07 -22.85
N ASP A 233 2.60 -15.33 -21.76
CA ASP A 233 3.43 -15.69 -20.61
C ASP A 233 2.81 -16.81 -19.79
N ARG A 234 1.49 -16.78 -19.62
CA ARG A 234 0.78 -17.68 -18.71
C ARG A 234 -0.48 -18.24 -19.33
N VAL A 235 -0.67 -19.55 -19.13
CA VAL A 235 -1.91 -20.26 -19.48
C VAL A 235 -2.44 -20.97 -18.24
N SER A 236 -3.68 -20.68 -17.88
CA SER A 236 -4.37 -21.32 -16.76
C SER A 236 -5.66 -21.96 -17.26
N GLN A 237 -5.91 -23.19 -16.82
CA GLN A 237 -7.15 -23.90 -17.11
C GLN A 237 -8.01 -23.97 -15.86
N LEU A 238 -9.28 -23.60 -16.00
CA LEU A 238 -10.24 -23.52 -14.92
C LEU A 238 -11.42 -24.45 -15.26
N PRO A 239 -11.67 -25.50 -14.47
CA PRO A 239 -12.86 -26.31 -14.66
C PRO A 239 -14.10 -25.47 -14.33
N LEU A 240 -15.05 -25.41 -15.27
CA LEU A 240 -16.34 -24.80 -15.01
C LEU A 240 -17.16 -25.82 -14.23
N SER A 241 -17.29 -25.63 -12.93
CA SER A 241 -18.13 -26.49 -12.11
C SER A 241 -19.55 -26.48 -12.67
N SER A 242 -20.00 -27.63 -13.20
CA SER A 242 -21.38 -27.85 -13.64
C SER A 242 -22.31 -27.54 -12.46
N ARG A 243 -23.12 -26.50 -12.59
CA ARG A 243 -24.19 -26.22 -11.64
C ARG A 243 -25.39 -27.10 -11.90
#